data_AF-A0A1M3KXL4-F1
#
_entry.id   AF-A0A1M3KXL4-F1
#
_cell.length_a   1.000
_cell.length_b   1.000
_cell.length_c   1.000
_cell.angle_alpha   90.00
_cell.angle_beta   90.00
_cell.angle_gamma   90.00
#
_symmetry.space_group_name_H-M   'P 1'
#
loop_
_entity.id
_entity.type
_entity.pdbx_description
1 polymer ?
#
loop_
_entity_poly.entity_id
_entity_poly.type
_entity_poly.pdbx_seq_one_letter_code
_entity_poly.pdbx_strand_id
1 'polypeptide(L)'
;MSTREYFYDLSDRGILSLNGLEQDDPWFVDFFYRRLAPTANPMFPDYPFVSRCGDEMNYVKPADTPIVFTRMEQGRLFYGISLSVPFNAASLVYSPDGVLYHAAPVGERGRLVPALATELGCHIEHWGPMYALHDPSTGVATVIPPMTIPDGLHLLRPKEDNMCVGCGMANPWSLRLSFVFDEGDGVVRTWLAPNERMNGAMETVHGGFVSLLLDETMGKSLSVRGIKAPTAQLNVRFRAPMMMHVQHEIRSWIERIDGRKNFLKGVICRADDPDRVVAEADALFITVRPESIPQIV
;
A
#
# COMPACT_ATOMS: atom_id res chain seq x y z
N MET A 1 20.33 37.81 -23.92
CA MET A 1 20.92 36.53 -24.37
C MET A 1 19.78 35.69 -24.91
N SER A 2 19.96 35.04 -26.07
CA SER A 2 18.92 34.21 -26.68
C SER A 2 18.83 32.89 -25.92
N THR A 3 17.69 32.62 -25.30
CA THR A 3 17.39 31.31 -24.71
C THR A 3 17.40 30.26 -25.81
N ARG A 4 18.09 29.13 -25.57
CA ARG A 4 18.11 27.99 -26.49
C ARG A 4 17.13 26.94 -26.01
N GLU A 5 16.34 26.37 -26.90
CA GLU A 5 15.29 25.41 -26.57
C GLU A 5 15.60 24.05 -27.18
N TYR A 6 15.51 23.00 -26.38
CA TYR A 6 15.75 21.62 -26.78
C TYR A 6 14.57 20.76 -26.33
N PHE A 7 14.26 19.73 -27.10
CA PHE A 7 13.09 18.87 -26.90
C PHE A 7 13.54 17.43 -26.77
N TYR A 8 13.34 16.87 -25.58
CA TYR A 8 13.77 15.53 -25.22
C TYR A 8 12.58 14.60 -25.11
N ASP A 9 12.75 13.37 -25.56
CA ASP A 9 11.84 12.25 -25.31
C ASP A 9 12.44 11.35 -24.23
N LEU A 10 11.61 10.96 -23.25
CA LEU A 10 11.96 9.99 -22.21
C LEU A 10 11.15 8.71 -22.39
N SER A 11 11.82 7.59 -22.64
CA SER A 11 11.15 6.30 -22.84
C SER A 11 10.66 5.67 -21.53
N ASP A 12 9.79 4.67 -21.64
CA ASP A 12 9.32 3.83 -20.53
C ASP A 12 10.41 2.91 -19.93
N ARG A 13 11.60 2.87 -20.56
CA ARG A 13 12.82 2.21 -20.09
C ARG A 13 13.81 3.17 -19.42
N GLY A 14 13.47 4.46 -19.33
CA GLY A 14 14.32 5.48 -18.73
C GLY A 14 15.41 6.03 -19.66
N ILE A 15 15.27 5.82 -20.98
CA ILE A 15 16.21 6.34 -21.97
C ILE A 15 15.80 7.77 -22.31
N LEU A 16 16.70 8.72 -22.04
CA LEU A 16 16.55 10.13 -22.41
C LEU A 16 17.18 10.35 -23.79
N SER A 17 16.45 10.94 -24.72
CA SER A 17 16.93 11.15 -26.09
C SER A 17 16.63 12.55 -26.63
N LEU A 18 17.53 13.07 -27.47
CA LEU A 18 17.38 14.32 -28.21
C LEU A 18 17.48 14.02 -29.70
N ASN A 19 16.44 14.31 -30.48
CA ASN A 19 16.37 13.98 -31.91
C ASN A 19 16.67 12.48 -32.20
N GLY A 20 16.21 11.59 -31.31
CA GLY A 20 16.44 10.14 -31.41
C GLY A 20 17.83 9.67 -30.98
N LEU A 21 18.73 10.57 -30.57
CA LEU A 21 20.04 10.22 -30.03
C LEU A 21 19.97 10.11 -28.51
N GLU A 22 20.29 8.93 -27.98
CA GLU A 22 20.37 8.68 -26.55
C GLU A 22 21.41 9.58 -25.88
N GLN A 23 21.08 10.00 -24.66
CA GLN A 23 21.93 10.81 -23.81
C GLN A 23 22.37 9.95 -22.62
N ASP A 24 23.59 9.42 -22.72
CA ASP A 24 24.16 8.46 -21.77
C ASP A 24 25.33 9.05 -20.97
N ASP A 25 25.76 10.29 -21.25
CA ASP A 25 26.82 10.96 -20.50
C ASP A 25 26.43 11.05 -19.01
N PRO A 26 27.20 10.42 -18.09
CA PRO A 26 26.78 10.28 -16.71
C PRO A 26 26.59 11.61 -15.98
N TRP A 27 27.44 12.58 -16.28
CA TRP A 27 27.38 13.90 -15.68
C TRP A 27 26.13 14.66 -16.15
N PHE A 28 25.85 14.60 -17.45
CA PHE A 28 24.68 15.22 -18.06
C PHE A 28 23.38 14.64 -17.52
N VAL A 29 23.25 13.31 -17.47
CA VAL A 29 22.01 12.64 -17.01
C VAL A 29 21.66 13.07 -15.57
N ASP A 30 22.62 13.02 -14.65
CA ASP A 30 22.39 13.45 -13.27
C ASP A 30 22.14 14.97 -13.17
N PHE A 31 22.87 15.77 -13.95
CA PHE A 31 22.63 17.20 -14.01
C PHE A 31 21.19 17.52 -14.45
N PHE A 32 20.73 16.82 -15.48
CA PHE A 32 19.43 16.98 -16.11
C PHE A 32 18.31 16.67 -15.10
N TYR A 33 18.37 15.49 -14.48
CA TYR A 33 17.33 15.07 -13.53
C TYR A 33 17.31 15.90 -12.24
N ARG A 34 18.46 16.41 -11.76
CA ARG A 34 18.49 17.33 -10.59
C ARG A 34 17.70 18.62 -10.79
N ARG A 35 17.48 19.03 -12.04
CA ARG A 35 16.81 20.29 -12.41
C ARG A 35 15.48 20.07 -13.11
N LEU A 36 15.06 18.82 -13.25
CA LEU A 36 13.79 18.49 -13.85
C LEU A 36 12.67 19.03 -12.95
N ALA A 37 11.75 19.77 -13.55
CA ALA A 37 10.60 20.34 -12.87
C ALA A 37 9.37 20.35 -13.78
N PRO A 38 8.15 20.33 -13.22
CA PRO A 38 6.94 20.55 -14.01
C PRO A 38 6.98 21.93 -14.68
N THR A 39 6.41 22.02 -15.88
CA THR A 39 6.21 23.28 -16.58
C THR A 39 4.82 23.33 -17.22
N ALA A 40 4.19 24.49 -17.19
CA ALA A 40 2.93 24.76 -17.87
C ALA A 40 3.19 25.74 -19.02
N ASN A 41 4.07 25.36 -19.96
CA ASN A 41 4.37 26.19 -21.12
C ASN A 41 3.24 26.01 -22.16
N PRO A 42 2.40 27.03 -22.41
CA PRO A 42 1.27 26.90 -23.34
C PRO A 42 1.72 26.73 -24.79
N MET A 43 2.98 27.04 -25.14
CA MET A 43 3.52 26.82 -26.49
C MET A 43 3.91 25.36 -26.72
N PHE A 44 4.22 24.61 -25.67
CA PHE A 44 4.72 23.23 -25.76
C PHE A 44 3.92 22.29 -24.82
N PRO A 45 2.61 22.11 -25.06
CA PRO A 45 1.75 21.32 -24.17
C PRO A 45 2.16 19.85 -24.08
N ASP A 46 2.80 19.30 -25.12
CA ASP A 46 3.29 17.92 -25.16
C ASP A 46 4.57 17.71 -24.32
N TYR A 47 5.17 18.78 -23.80
CA TYR A 47 6.39 18.74 -22.99
C TYR A 47 6.12 19.30 -21.58
N PRO A 48 5.44 18.53 -20.72
CA PRO A 48 4.97 19.00 -19.41
C PRO A 48 6.08 19.17 -18.37
N PHE A 49 7.34 18.88 -18.71
CA PHE A 49 8.49 19.05 -17.82
C PHE A 49 9.62 19.80 -18.51
N VAL A 50 10.48 20.42 -17.72
CA VAL A 50 11.66 21.13 -18.19
C VAL A 50 12.84 20.91 -17.25
N SER A 51 14.03 20.71 -17.81
CA SER A 51 15.30 20.78 -17.09
C SER A 51 16.10 21.99 -17.57
N ARG A 52 16.39 22.94 -16.66
CA ARG A 52 17.08 24.19 -17.03
C ARG A 52 18.60 24.03 -16.95
N CYS A 53 19.34 24.39 -17.99
CA CYS A 53 20.81 24.36 -18.02
C CYS A 53 21.38 25.73 -18.44
N GLY A 54 21.62 26.62 -17.48
CA GLY A 54 22.05 27.99 -17.81
C GLY A 54 20.98 28.71 -18.65
N ASP A 55 21.35 29.10 -19.88
CA ASP A 55 20.45 29.72 -20.86
C ASP A 55 19.67 28.70 -21.73
N GLU A 56 19.83 27.41 -21.47
CA GLU A 56 19.18 26.32 -22.20
C GLU A 56 17.93 25.80 -21.47
N MET A 57 16.85 25.66 -22.22
CA MET A 57 15.57 25.11 -21.77
C MET A 57 15.38 23.74 -22.40
N ASN A 58 15.51 22.69 -21.60
CA ASN A 58 15.37 21.31 -22.06
C ASN A 58 13.98 20.79 -21.72
N TYR A 59 13.04 20.95 -22.63
CA TYR A 59 11.66 20.48 -22.50
C TYR A 59 11.60 18.96 -22.66
N VAL A 60 10.78 18.28 -21.87
CA VAL A 60 10.75 16.81 -21.78
C VAL A 60 9.35 16.26 -21.98
N LYS A 61 9.24 15.31 -22.91
CA LYS A 61 8.05 14.52 -23.18
C LYS A 61 8.27 13.09 -22.68
N PRO A 62 7.73 12.72 -21.50
CA PRO A 62 7.77 11.35 -21.04
C PRO A 62 6.77 10.48 -21.80
N ALA A 63 7.17 9.24 -22.08
CA ALA A 63 6.26 8.21 -22.59
C ALA A 63 5.20 7.79 -21.54
N ASP A 64 5.51 7.96 -20.26
CA ASP A 64 4.64 7.60 -19.13
C ASP A 64 4.83 8.59 -17.96
N THR A 65 5.95 8.51 -17.26
CA THR A 65 6.28 9.39 -16.12
C THR A 65 7.62 10.10 -16.33
N PRO A 66 7.83 11.29 -15.73
CA PRO A 66 9.08 12.04 -15.86
C PRO A 66 10.28 11.40 -15.14
N ILE A 67 10.03 10.37 -14.34
CA ILE A 67 11.02 9.63 -13.57
C ILE A 67 10.82 8.16 -13.84
N VAL A 68 11.86 7.46 -14.27
CA VAL A 68 11.84 6.01 -14.48
C VAL A 68 12.92 5.39 -13.61
N PHE A 69 12.51 4.52 -12.68
CA PHE A 69 13.41 3.78 -11.80
C PHE A 69 13.95 2.55 -12.52
N THR A 70 15.26 2.54 -12.76
CA THR A 70 15.93 1.52 -13.60
C THR A 70 16.55 0.38 -12.79
N ARG A 71 16.90 0.64 -11.53
CA ARG A 71 17.54 -0.33 -10.64
C ARG A 71 17.25 -0.02 -9.17
N MET A 72 17.39 -1.04 -8.33
CA MET A 72 17.32 -0.93 -6.88
C MET A 72 18.58 -1.50 -6.23
N GLU A 73 19.23 -0.72 -5.38
CA GLU A 73 20.43 -1.17 -4.65
C GLU A 73 20.40 -0.58 -3.24
N GLN A 74 20.76 -1.39 -2.24
CA GLN A 74 20.88 -0.95 -0.84
C GLN A 74 19.63 -0.22 -0.31
N GLY A 75 18.44 -0.69 -0.71
CA GLY A 75 17.16 -0.09 -0.32
C GLY A 75 16.86 1.27 -0.97
N ARG A 76 17.46 1.56 -2.13
CA ARG A 76 17.26 2.80 -2.88
C ARG A 76 16.89 2.52 -4.33
N LEU A 77 15.92 3.26 -4.85
CA LEU A 77 15.51 3.24 -6.25
C LEU A 77 16.27 4.33 -7.02
N PHE A 78 16.94 3.96 -8.10
CA PHE A 78 17.73 4.88 -8.92
C PHE A 78 16.99 5.30 -10.19
N TYR A 79 17.04 6.58 -10.50
CA TYR A 79 16.43 7.20 -11.68
C TYR A 79 17.41 8.06 -12.49
N GLY A 80 18.67 8.13 -12.05
CA GLY A 80 19.81 8.65 -12.79
C GLY A 80 21.00 7.73 -12.56
N ILE A 81 22.20 8.22 -12.82
CA ILE A 81 23.42 7.46 -12.57
C ILE A 81 23.68 7.35 -11.06
N SER A 82 23.72 8.50 -10.36
CA SER A 82 23.88 8.54 -8.90
C SER A 82 22.59 8.93 -8.17
N LEU A 83 21.60 9.44 -8.89
CA LEU A 83 20.34 9.92 -8.30
C LEU A 83 19.42 8.77 -7.90
N SER A 84 18.98 8.83 -6.65
CA SER A 84 18.10 7.81 -6.07
C SER A 84 17.19 8.37 -4.99
N VAL A 85 16.10 7.66 -4.72
CA VAL A 85 15.23 7.86 -3.57
C VAL A 85 15.24 6.61 -2.68
N PRO A 86 14.99 6.73 -1.36
CA PRO A 86 14.75 5.56 -0.52
C PRO A 86 13.56 4.76 -1.06
N PHE A 87 13.69 3.44 -1.10
CA PHE A 87 12.57 2.54 -1.40
C PHE A 87 11.61 2.50 -0.22
N ASN A 88 10.32 2.70 -0.49
CA ASN A 88 9.25 2.56 0.47
C ASN A 88 8.12 1.72 -0.14
N ALA A 89 7.93 0.50 0.38
CA ALA A 89 6.88 -0.41 -0.07
C ALA A 89 5.48 0.22 -0.04
N ALA A 90 5.20 1.10 0.94
CA ALA A 90 3.89 1.75 1.05
C ALA A 90 3.63 2.81 -0.03
N SER A 91 4.69 3.22 -0.75
CA SER A 91 4.61 4.15 -1.88
C SER A 91 4.41 3.47 -3.23
N LEU A 92 4.39 2.13 -3.26
CA LEU A 92 4.10 1.39 -4.48
C LEU A 92 2.62 1.47 -4.84
N VAL A 93 2.34 1.62 -6.13
CA VAL A 93 1.00 1.51 -6.73
C VAL A 93 1.08 0.81 -8.09
N TYR A 94 -0.03 0.28 -8.59
CA TYR A 94 -0.07 -0.36 -9.91
C TYR A 94 -1.12 0.26 -10.86
N SER A 95 -0.79 0.34 -12.14
CA SER A 95 -1.76 0.70 -13.20
C SER A 95 -2.66 -0.48 -13.56
N PRO A 96 -3.79 -0.27 -14.28
CA PRO A 96 -4.64 -1.36 -14.77
C PRO A 96 -3.89 -2.43 -15.57
N ASP A 97 -2.83 -2.06 -16.28
CA ASP A 97 -1.99 -2.97 -17.08
C ASP A 97 -0.88 -3.66 -16.26
N GLY A 98 -0.88 -3.51 -14.93
CA GLY A 98 0.05 -4.17 -14.02
C GLY A 98 1.42 -3.50 -13.89
N VAL A 99 1.65 -2.34 -14.51
CA VAL A 99 2.88 -1.57 -14.32
C VAL A 99 2.95 -1.05 -12.88
N LEU A 100 4.11 -1.22 -12.24
CA LEU A 100 4.42 -0.67 -10.92
C LEU A 100 5.01 0.75 -10.99
N TYR A 101 4.59 1.58 -10.04
CA TYR A 101 5.11 2.93 -9.83
C TYR A 101 5.47 3.11 -8.36
N HIS A 102 6.39 4.02 -8.10
CA HIS A 102 6.78 4.46 -6.76
C HIS A 102 6.74 5.99 -6.67
N ALA A 103 6.58 6.55 -5.47
CA ALA A 103 6.70 7.99 -5.26
C ALA A 103 8.03 8.53 -5.83
N ALA A 104 7.95 9.65 -6.54
CA ALA A 104 9.08 10.24 -7.25
C ALA A 104 9.27 11.72 -6.87
N PRO A 105 10.50 12.26 -7.01
CA PRO A 105 10.77 13.67 -6.68
C PRO A 105 10.08 14.66 -7.65
N VAL A 106 9.68 14.20 -8.84
CA VAL A 106 9.02 15.00 -9.88
C VAL A 106 7.88 14.19 -10.47
N GLY A 107 6.74 14.83 -10.75
CA GLY A 107 5.59 14.20 -11.37
C GLY A 107 4.80 13.25 -10.46
N GLU A 108 4.96 13.38 -9.13
CA GLU A 108 4.34 12.57 -8.08
C GLU A 108 4.77 11.10 -8.03
N ARG A 109 4.86 10.44 -9.19
CA ARG A 109 5.17 9.02 -9.34
C ARG A 109 6.21 8.81 -10.44
N GLY A 110 7.00 7.75 -10.26
CA GLY A 110 7.97 7.28 -11.23
C GLY A 110 7.73 5.81 -11.53
N ARG A 111 7.77 5.47 -12.82
CA ARG A 111 7.59 4.11 -13.34
C ARG A 111 8.77 3.23 -12.94
N LEU A 112 8.52 1.97 -12.60
CA LEU A 112 9.57 0.95 -12.51
C LEU A 112 9.75 0.27 -13.86
N VAL A 113 10.99 0.10 -14.31
CA VAL A 113 11.27 -0.68 -15.53
C VAL A 113 10.85 -2.15 -15.34
N PRO A 114 10.51 -2.89 -16.42
CA PRO A 114 10.06 -4.27 -16.32
C PRO A 114 11.03 -5.23 -15.60
N ALA A 115 12.34 -5.01 -15.75
CA ALA A 115 13.35 -5.82 -15.07
C ALA A 115 13.25 -5.68 -13.54
N LEU A 116 13.13 -4.45 -13.06
CA LEU A 116 12.98 -4.14 -11.63
C LEU A 116 11.61 -4.59 -11.09
N ALA A 117 10.54 -4.43 -11.89
CA ALA A 117 9.22 -4.92 -11.52
C ALA A 117 9.20 -6.46 -11.37
N THR A 118 9.92 -7.18 -12.24
CA THR A 118 10.08 -8.64 -12.15
C THR A 118 10.80 -9.05 -10.86
N GLU A 119 11.87 -8.34 -10.48
CA GLU A 119 12.61 -8.60 -9.24
C GLU A 119 11.70 -8.47 -8.00
N LEU A 120 10.92 -7.39 -7.93
CA LEU A 120 9.94 -7.21 -6.85
C LEU A 120 8.80 -8.24 -6.92
N GLY A 121 8.41 -8.62 -8.13
CA GLY A 121 7.32 -9.56 -8.41
C GLY A 121 7.49 -10.92 -7.75
N CYS A 122 8.72 -11.36 -7.49
CA CYS A 122 9.00 -12.58 -6.72
C CYS A 122 8.46 -12.55 -5.28
N HIS A 123 8.12 -11.37 -4.77
CA HIS A 123 7.60 -11.15 -3.42
C HIS A 123 6.23 -10.48 -3.43
N ILE A 124 5.60 -10.33 -4.60
CA ILE A 124 4.27 -9.73 -4.72
C ILE A 124 3.25 -10.85 -4.85
N GLU A 125 2.29 -10.87 -3.93
CA GLU A 125 1.18 -11.82 -3.94
C GLU A 125 -0.15 -11.06 -4.00
N HIS A 126 -1.21 -11.78 -4.37
CA HIS A 126 -2.56 -11.24 -4.27
C HIS A 126 -2.90 -10.93 -2.81
N TRP A 127 -3.60 -9.83 -2.58
CA TRP A 127 -4.20 -9.44 -1.32
C TRP A 127 -5.66 -9.05 -1.58
N GLY A 128 -6.53 -10.06 -1.59
CA GLY A 128 -7.91 -9.91 -2.07
C GLY A 128 -7.93 -9.38 -3.51
N PRO A 129 -8.62 -8.26 -3.79
CA PRO A 129 -8.67 -7.68 -5.14
C PRO A 129 -7.41 -6.86 -5.51
N MET A 130 -6.47 -6.69 -4.58
CA MET A 130 -5.23 -5.93 -4.79
C MET A 130 -4.01 -6.85 -4.68
N TYR A 131 -2.83 -6.26 -4.55
CA TYR A 131 -1.58 -6.96 -4.31
C TYR A 131 -0.96 -6.53 -2.99
N ALA A 132 -0.01 -7.30 -2.47
CA ALA A 132 0.85 -6.91 -1.37
C ALA A 132 2.29 -7.32 -1.66
N LEU A 133 3.24 -6.45 -1.29
CA LEU A 133 4.66 -6.80 -1.26
C LEU A 133 4.99 -7.43 0.09
N HIS A 134 5.51 -8.65 0.07
CA HIS A 134 5.95 -9.37 1.27
C HIS A 134 7.43 -9.12 1.52
N ASP A 135 7.77 -8.69 2.73
CA ASP A 135 9.15 -8.63 3.17
C ASP A 135 9.58 -10.00 3.69
N PRO A 136 10.47 -10.73 2.99
CA PRO A 136 10.88 -12.08 3.40
C PRO A 136 11.65 -12.10 4.72
N SER A 137 12.23 -10.98 5.14
CA SER A 137 12.98 -10.90 6.40
C SER A 137 12.07 -10.74 7.62
N THR A 138 10.96 -10.03 7.46
CA THR A 138 10.04 -9.72 8.57
C THR A 138 8.72 -10.48 8.51
N GLY A 139 8.37 -11.05 7.35
CA GLY A 139 7.08 -11.68 7.07
C GLY A 139 5.93 -10.68 6.95
N VAL A 140 6.22 -9.38 6.87
CA VAL A 140 5.23 -8.31 6.81
C VAL A 140 4.78 -8.09 5.37
N ALA A 141 3.47 -8.01 5.16
CA ALA A 141 2.89 -7.66 3.87
C ALA A 141 2.52 -6.17 3.84
N THR A 142 2.95 -5.46 2.79
CA THR A 142 2.55 -4.07 2.54
C THR A 142 1.66 -4.02 1.31
N VAL A 143 0.40 -3.64 1.48
CA VAL A 143 -0.57 -3.56 0.37
C VAL A 143 -0.09 -2.58 -0.69
N ILE A 144 -0.16 -2.99 -1.95
CA ILE A 144 0.07 -2.18 -3.15
C ILE A 144 -1.32 -1.93 -3.77
N PRO A 145 -1.89 -0.73 -3.63
CA PRO A 145 -3.19 -0.41 -4.22
C PRO A 145 -3.07 -0.07 -5.72
N PRO A 146 -4.19 -0.09 -6.45
CA PRO A 146 -4.24 0.50 -7.79
C PRO A 146 -3.93 2.00 -7.70
N MET A 147 -3.45 2.57 -8.80
CA MET A 147 -3.13 4.02 -8.90
C MET A 147 -4.31 4.92 -8.54
N THR A 148 -5.52 4.42 -8.79
CA THR A 148 -6.80 5.05 -8.44
C THR A 148 -7.61 4.02 -7.68
N ILE A 149 -7.90 4.32 -6.41
CA ILE A 149 -8.83 3.52 -5.61
C ILE A 149 -10.25 3.98 -6.00
N PRO A 150 -11.20 3.07 -6.29
CA PRO A 150 -12.56 3.47 -6.61
C PRO A 150 -13.21 4.27 -5.49
N ASP A 151 -14.11 5.19 -5.87
CA ASP A 151 -14.88 5.98 -4.90
C ASP A 151 -15.63 5.07 -3.92
N GLY A 152 -15.64 5.44 -2.64
CA GLY A 152 -16.27 4.67 -1.57
C GLY A 152 -15.44 3.49 -1.04
N LEU A 153 -14.31 3.13 -1.68
CA LEU A 153 -13.35 2.18 -1.12
C LEU A 153 -12.22 2.90 -0.38
N HIS A 154 -12.00 2.52 0.87
CA HIS A 154 -10.99 3.13 1.74
C HIS A 154 -9.95 2.11 2.17
N LEU A 155 -8.70 2.29 1.73
CA LEU A 155 -7.57 1.51 2.22
C LEU A 155 -7.06 2.10 3.55
N LEU A 156 -7.10 1.29 4.60
CA LEU A 156 -6.63 1.62 5.93
C LEU A 156 -5.31 0.90 6.17
N ARG A 157 -4.22 1.65 6.24
CA ARG A 157 -2.89 1.13 6.55
C ARG A 157 -2.64 1.12 8.07
N PRO A 158 -1.74 0.26 8.55
CA PRO A 158 -1.12 0.40 9.85
C PRO A 158 -0.59 1.82 10.09
N LYS A 159 -0.72 2.33 11.31
CA LYS A 159 -0.20 3.66 11.70
C LYS A 159 1.19 3.55 12.29
N GLU A 160 2.06 4.52 11.96
CA GLU A 160 3.47 4.56 12.37
C GLU A 160 3.67 4.51 13.88
N ASP A 161 2.87 5.26 14.64
CA ASP A 161 2.97 5.43 16.10
C ASP A 161 2.14 4.41 16.90
N ASN A 162 1.41 3.52 16.23
CA ASN A 162 0.49 2.60 16.88
C ASN A 162 1.19 1.33 17.38
N MET A 163 0.98 0.99 18.65
CA MET A 163 1.55 -0.19 19.32
C MET A 163 0.64 -1.43 19.31
N CYS A 164 -0.52 -1.36 18.67
CA CYS A 164 -1.44 -2.48 18.50
C CYS A 164 -0.76 -3.72 17.87
N VAL A 165 -1.03 -4.91 18.42
CA VAL A 165 -0.46 -6.19 17.93
C VAL A 165 -1.10 -6.66 16.61
N GLY A 166 -2.29 -6.18 16.26
CA GLY A 166 -2.88 -6.46 14.96
C GLY A 166 -2.41 -5.51 13.86
N CYS A 167 -2.56 -4.20 14.08
CA CYS A 167 -2.41 -3.19 13.03
C CYS A 167 -1.43 -2.04 13.35
N GLY A 168 -0.58 -2.18 14.37
CA GLY A 168 0.42 -1.17 14.72
C GLY A 168 1.73 -1.31 13.95
N MET A 169 2.36 -0.23 13.49
CA MET A 169 3.70 -0.31 12.87
C MET A 169 4.82 -0.23 13.90
N ALA A 170 4.62 0.53 14.99
CA ALA A 170 5.60 0.70 16.06
C ALA A 170 5.81 -0.59 16.88
N ASN A 171 4.85 -1.51 16.88
CA ASN A 171 4.99 -2.79 17.56
C ASN A 171 5.75 -3.80 16.67
N PRO A 172 6.95 -4.27 17.08
CA PRO A 172 7.75 -5.21 16.31
C PRO A 172 7.12 -6.60 16.16
N TRP A 173 6.15 -6.93 17.02
CA TRP A 173 5.40 -8.19 17.00
C TRP A 173 4.05 -8.08 16.30
N SER A 174 3.77 -6.94 15.67
CA SER A 174 2.50 -6.68 15.01
C SER A 174 2.32 -7.53 13.75
N LEU A 175 1.08 -7.92 13.48
CA LEU A 175 0.66 -8.51 12.20
C LEU A 175 0.62 -7.48 11.06
N ARG A 176 0.69 -6.18 11.38
CA ARG A 176 0.66 -5.06 10.42
C ARG A 176 -0.49 -5.16 9.42
N LEU A 177 -1.67 -5.56 9.92
CA LEU A 177 -2.88 -5.70 9.11
C LEU A 177 -3.27 -4.38 8.46
N SER A 178 -3.43 -4.41 7.14
CA SER A 178 -4.17 -3.41 6.39
C SER A 178 -5.63 -3.84 6.24
N PHE A 179 -6.52 -2.91 5.95
CA PHE A 179 -7.95 -3.19 5.79
C PHE A 179 -8.52 -2.39 4.62
N VAL A 180 -9.57 -2.92 3.99
CA VAL A 180 -10.41 -2.17 3.06
C VAL A 180 -11.77 -1.96 3.72
N PHE A 181 -12.24 -0.73 3.74
CA PHE A 181 -13.62 -0.42 4.07
C PHE A 181 -14.37 -0.06 2.79
N ASP A 182 -15.47 -0.75 2.53
CA ASP A 182 -16.34 -0.50 1.40
C ASP A 182 -17.61 0.20 1.89
N GLU A 183 -17.83 1.44 1.46
CA GLU A 183 -19.03 2.20 1.79
C GLU A 183 -20.31 1.61 1.20
N GLY A 184 -20.20 0.90 0.06
CA GLY A 184 -21.33 0.33 -0.66
C GLY A 184 -22.07 -0.75 0.12
N ASP A 185 -21.34 -1.56 0.89
CA ASP A 185 -21.90 -2.60 1.75
C ASP A 185 -21.66 -2.37 3.25
N GLY A 186 -20.85 -1.39 3.61
CA GLY A 186 -20.52 -1.05 4.99
C GLY A 186 -19.59 -2.04 5.68
N VAL A 187 -18.97 -2.96 4.94
CA VAL A 187 -18.13 -4.05 5.44
C VAL A 187 -16.64 -3.65 5.45
N VAL A 188 -15.95 -4.03 6.52
CA VAL A 188 -14.48 -3.98 6.58
C VAL A 188 -13.92 -5.35 6.27
N ARG A 189 -12.88 -5.38 5.42
CA ARG A 189 -12.19 -6.57 4.95
C ARG A 189 -10.70 -6.51 5.20
N THR A 190 -10.09 -7.65 5.43
CA THR A 190 -8.64 -7.84 5.36
C THR A 190 -8.34 -9.23 4.85
N TRP A 191 -7.16 -9.41 4.28
CA TRP A 191 -6.68 -10.70 3.79
C TRP A 191 -5.33 -11.01 4.44
N LEU A 192 -5.12 -12.28 4.77
CA LEU A 192 -3.88 -12.73 5.36
C LEU A 192 -3.62 -14.19 5.01
N ALA A 193 -2.39 -14.49 4.58
CA ALA A 193 -1.84 -15.82 4.61
C ALA A 193 -1.05 -15.98 5.93
N PRO A 194 -1.50 -16.84 6.88
CA PRO A 194 -0.82 -16.99 8.15
C PRO A 194 0.59 -17.56 7.98
N ASN A 195 1.55 -17.00 8.70
CA ASN A 195 2.93 -17.50 8.79
C ASN A 195 3.20 -18.16 10.14
N GLU A 196 4.39 -18.72 10.30
CA GLU A 196 4.80 -19.59 11.41
C GLU A 196 4.61 -18.97 12.79
N ARG A 197 4.60 -17.62 12.89
CA ARG A 197 4.34 -16.91 14.16
C ARG A 197 2.94 -17.18 14.70
N MET A 198 2.03 -17.59 13.83
CA MET A 198 0.63 -17.84 14.11
C MET A 198 0.33 -19.32 14.37
N ASN A 199 1.36 -20.19 14.34
CA ASN A 199 1.21 -21.63 14.46
C ASN A 199 0.51 -22.03 15.77
N GLY A 200 -0.50 -22.88 15.62
CA GLY A 200 -1.05 -23.72 16.68
C GLY A 200 -0.55 -25.15 16.53
N ALA A 201 -1.46 -26.12 16.63
CA ALA A 201 -1.18 -27.54 16.41
C ALA A 201 -1.66 -27.98 15.02
N MET A 202 -1.12 -29.09 14.51
CA MET A 202 -1.63 -29.76 13.29
C MET A 202 -1.66 -28.86 12.03
N GLU A 203 -0.66 -27.99 11.85
CA GLU A 203 -0.59 -27.03 10.73
C GLU A 203 -1.80 -26.08 10.64
N THR A 204 -2.41 -25.81 11.79
CA THR A 204 -3.52 -24.84 11.93
C THR A 204 -3.06 -23.62 12.71
N VAL A 205 -3.71 -22.49 12.45
CA VAL A 205 -3.51 -21.25 13.20
C VAL A 205 -4.00 -21.43 14.63
N HIS A 206 -3.21 -20.97 15.61
CA HIS A 206 -3.62 -20.99 17.01
C HIS A 206 -4.90 -20.17 17.20
N GLY A 207 -5.90 -20.73 17.89
CA GLY A 207 -7.22 -20.09 18.02
C GLY A 207 -7.20 -18.67 18.60
N GLY A 208 -6.19 -18.35 19.41
CA GLY A 208 -5.95 -16.98 19.88
C GLY A 208 -5.69 -15.96 18.75
N PHE A 209 -4.96 -16.34 17.70
CA PHE A 209 -4.75 -15.48 16.54
C PHE A 209 -6.02 -15.33 15.71
N VAL A 210 -6.80 -16.40 15.54
CA VAL A 210 -8.11 -16.33 14.87
C VAL A 210 -9.03 -15.34 15.59
N SER A 211 -9.09 -15.42 16.92
CA SER A 211 -9.85 -14.47 17.75
C SER A 211 -9.32 -13.04 17.63
N LEU A 212 -7.99 -12.84 17.61
CA LEU A 212 -7.36 -11.54 17.41
C LEU A 212 -7.74 -10.94 16.04
N LEU A 213 -7.70 -11.72 14.97
CA LEU A 213 -8.07 -11.26 13.62
C LEU A 213 -9.52 -10.77 13.57
N LEU A 214 -10.44 -11.52 14.21
CA LEU A 214 -11.84 -11.14 14.33
C LEU A 214 -12.02 -9.85 15.14
N ASP A 215 -11.36 -9.75 16.30
CA ASP A 215 -11.42 -8.56 17.16
C ASP A 215 -10.89 -7.31 16.45
N GLU A 216 -9.72 -7.40 15.82
CA GLU A 216 -9.09 -6.30 15.08
C GLU A 216 -9.98 -5.83 13.92
N THR A 217 -10.54 -6.76 13.15
CA THR A 217 -11.39 -6.42 12.01
C THR A 217 -12.71 -5.80 12.47
N MET A 218 -13.33 -6.30 13.54
CA MET A 218 -14.54 -5.70 14.14
C MET A 218 -14.24 -4.32 14.74
N GLY A 219 -13.16 -4.15 15.48
CA GLY A 219 -12.72 -2.85 15.98
C GLY A 219 -12.47 -1.84 14.85
N LYS A 220 -11.98 -2.32 13.69
CA LYS A 220 -11.80 -1.48 12.51
C LYS A 220 -13.13 -0.97 11.94
N SER A 221 -14.18 -1.78 11.95
CA SER A 221 -15.54 -1.37 11.56
C SER A 221 -16.07 -0.18 12.38
N LEU A 222 -15.63 -0.01 13.63
CA LEU A 222 -15.94 1.17 14.44
C LEU A 222 -14.99 2.34 14.15
N SER A 223 -13.71 2.04 14.01
CA SER A 223 -12.65 3.03 13.80
C SER A 223 -12.87 3.86 12.53
N VAL A 224 -13.34 3.25 11.43
CA VAL A 224 -13.64 3.96 10.17
C VAL A 224 -14.76 4.97 10.30
N ARG A 225 -15.60 4.83 11.32
CA ARG A 225 -16.70 5.74 11.64
C ARG A 225 -16.33 6.70 12.79
N GLY A 226 -15.05 6.77 13.16
CA GLY A 226 -14.57 7.60 14.27
C GLY A 226 -15.02 7.14 15.65
N ILE A 227 -15.57 5.93 15.79
CA ILE A 227 -16.08 5.41 17.06
C ILE A 227 -14.93 4.76 17.83
N LYS A 228 -14.59 5.36 18.98
CA LYS A 228 -13.62 4.78 19.93
C LYS A 228 -14.37 3.92 20.95
N ALA A 229 -14.28 2.61 20.78
CA ALA A 229 -14.94 1.65 21.66
C ALA A 229 -14.02 0.45 21.87
N PRO A 230 -13.57 0.16 23.12
CA PRO A 230 -12.91 -1.10 23.43
C PRO A 230 -13.89 -2.28 23.42
N THR A 231 -13.36 -3.47 23.18
CA THR A 231 -14.09 -4.75 23.26
C THR A 231 -14.55 -4.99 24.70
N ALA A 232 -15.84 -5.26 24.88
CA ALA A 232 -16.42 -5.69 26.15
C ALA A 232 -16.73 -7.19 26.19
N GLN A 233 -17.10 -7.76 25.04
CA GLN A 233 -17.33 -9.19 24.89
C GLN A 233 -16.99 -9.63 23.47
N LEU A 234 -16.36 -10.79 23.35
CA LEU A 234 -16.07 -11.47 22.09
C LEU A 234 -16.49 -12.94 22.22
N ASN A 235 -17.43 -13.40 21.38
CA ASN A 235 -17.84 -14.80 21.30
C ASN A 235 -17.44 -15.36 19.95
N VAL A 236 -16.46 -16.27 19.91
CA VAL A 236 -15.93 -16.86 18.68
C VAL A 236 -16.38 -18.31 18.56
N ARG A 237 -16.86 -18.68 17.38
CA ARG A 237 -17.19 -20.06 17.00
C ARG A 237 -16.24 -20.53 15.91
N PHE A 238 -15.44 -21.54 16.22
CA PHE A 238 -14.55 -22.20 15.27
C PHE A 238 -15.35 -23.27 14.51
N ARG A 239 -15.54 -23.06 13.20
CA ARG A 239 -16.33 -23.95 12.32
C ARG A 239 -15.45 -24.96 11.60
N ALA A 240 -14.25 -24.55 11.21
CA ALA A 240 -13.24 -25.37 10.55
C ALA A 240 -11.84 -24.89 10.96
N PRO A 241 -10.78 -25.71 10.80
CA PRO A 241 -9.42 -25.26 11.03
C PRO A 241 -9.03 -24.14 10.06
N MET A 242 -8.42 -23.07 10.58
CA MET A 242 -7.75 -22.06 9.76
C MET A 242 -6.37 -22.59 9.40
N MET A 243 -6.13 -22.81 8.11
CA MET A 243 -4.89 -23.45 7.65
C MET A 243 -3.74 -22.45 7.55
N MET A 244 -2.52 -22.88 7.86
CA MET A 244 -1.31 -22.10 7.64
C MET A 244 -1.04 -21.89 6.14
N HIS A 245 -0.38 -20.80 5.76
CA HIS A 245 0.06 -20.48 4.38
C HIS A 245 -1.06 -20.39 3.32
N VAL A 246 -2.32 -20.51 3.73
CA VAL A 246 -3.49 -20.33 2.87
C VAL A 246 -4.04 -18.93 3.09
N GLN A 247 -4.38 -18.23 2.02
CA GLN A 247 -5.00 -16.93 2.13
C GLN A 247 -6.43 -17.04 2.67
N HIS A 248 -6.73 -16.25 3.70
CA HIS A 248 -8.05 -16.13 4.30
C HIS A 248 -8.57 -14.70 4.15
N GLU A 249 -9.87 -14.57 3.92
CA GLU A 249 -10.58 -13.29 4.01
C GLU A 249 -11.23 -13.18 5.39
N ILE A 250 -11.03 -12.04 6.04
CA ILE A 250 -11.69 -11.68 7.29
C ILE A 250 -12.59 -10.48 7.03
N ARG A 251 -13.88 -10.64 7.32
CA ARG A 251 -14.93 -9.63 7.11
C ARG A 251 -15.55 -9.23 8.43
N SER A 252 -15.92 -7.96 8.59
CA SER A 252 -16.73 -7.52 9.73
C SER A 252 -17.69 -6.40 9.36
N TRP A 253 -18.77 -6.28 10.12
CA TRP A 253 -19.73 -5.18 9.99
C TRP A 253 -20.40 -4.89 11.32
N ILE A 254 -21.00 -3.70 11.42
CA ILE A 254 -21.84 -3.31 12.54
C ILE A 254 -23.23 -3.88 12.29
N GLU A 255 -23.72 -4.74 13.18
CA GLU A 255 -25.09 -5.25 13.11
C GLU A 255 -26.08 -4.23 13.67
N ARG A 256 -25.74 -3.60 14.80
CA ARG A 256 -26.62 -2.63 15.48
C ARG A 256 -25.86 -1.75 16.47
N ILE A 257 -26.34 -0.53 16.67
CA ILE A 257 -25.84 0.41 17.68
C ILE A 257 -26.99 0.81 18.61
N ASP A 258 -26.83 0.56 19.92
CA ASP A 258 -27.75 1.02 20.97
C ASP A 258 -27.02 1.95 21.95
N GLY A 259 -27.12 3.25 21.73
CA GLY A 259 -26.44 4.25 22.54
C GLY A 259 -24.93 4.04 22.52
N ARG A 260 -24.34 3.53 23.62
CA ARG A 260 -22.90 3.23 23.71
C ARG A 260 -22.55 1.78 23.39
N LYS A 261 -23.54 0.92 23.16
CA LYS A 261 -23.33 -0.51 22.86
C LYS A 261 -23.30 -0.69 21.35
N ASN A 262 -22.17 -1.15 20.82
CA ASN A 262 -22.01 -1.47 19.42
C ASN A 262 -21.95 -2.99 19.29
N PHE A 263 -22.89 -3.58 18.56
CA PHE A 263 -22.96 -5.01 18.29
C PHE A 263 -22.41 -5.26 16.90
N LEU A 264 -21.39 -6.13 16.81
CA LEU A 264 -20.66 -6.41 15.59
C LEU A 264 -20.65 -7.89 15.29
N LYS A 265 -20.54 -8.20 14.00
CA LYS A 265 -20.32 -9.54 13.48
C LYS A 265 -19.03 -9.59 12.69
N GLY A 266 -18.36 -10.73 12.76
CA GLY A 266 -17.16 -11.02 11.99
C GLY A 266 -17.16 -12.45 11.48
N VAL A 267 -16.60 -12.66 10.29
CA VAL A 267 -16.47 -13.97 9.65
C VAL A 267 -15.09 -14.11 9.03
N ILE A 268 -14.47 -15.27 9.20
CA ILE A 268 -13.27 -15.70 8.49
C ILE A 268 -13.67 -16.83 7.55
N CYS A 269 -13.32 -16.71 6.27
CA CYS A 269 -13.43 -17.77 5.26
C CYS A 269 -12.10 -17.93 4.54
N ARG A 270 -11.94 -19.04 3.82
CA ARG A 270 -10.82 -19.13 2.87
C ARG A 270 -11.06 -18.15 1.73
N ALA A 271 -10.01 -17.52 1.21
CA ALA A 271 -10.16 -16.56 0.11
C ALA A 271 -10.53 -17.25 -1.22
N ASP A 272 -10.13 -18.51 -1.40
CA ASP A 272 -10.45 -19.34 -2.57
C ASP A 272 -11.82 -20.03 -2.50
N ASP A 273 -12.43 -20.06 -1.32
CA ASP A 273 -13.73 -20.67 -1.05
C ASP A 273 -14.48 -19.85 0.03
N PRO A 274 -15.12 -18.73 -0.37
CA PRO A 274 -15.78 -17.82 0.56
C PRO A 274 -16.96 -18.42 1.33
N ASP A 275 -17.54 -19.52 0.82
CA ASP A 275 -18.64 -20.25 1.45
C ASP A 275 -18.15 -21.16 2.59
N ARG A 276 -16.86 -21.51 2.58
CA ARG A 276 -16.22 -22.28 3.66
C ARG A 276 -15.82 -21.37 4.81
N VAL A 277 -16.79 -21.13 5.70
CA VAL A 277 -16.56 -20.43 6.96
C VAL A 277 -15.62 -21.24 7.86
N VAL A 278 -14.54 -20.59 8.28
CA VAL A 278 -13.51 -21.10 9.20
C VAL A 278 -13.87 -20.72 10.63
N ALA A 279 -14.21 -19.45 10.85
CA ALA A 279 -14.67 -18.96 12.15
C ALA A 279 -15.66 -17.81 11.97
N GLU A 280 -16.53 -17.63 12.95
CA GLU A 280 -17.45 -16.50 13.04
C GLU A 280 -17.45 -15.96 14.47
N ALA A 281 -17.77 -14.68 14.63
CA ALA A 281 -17.90 -14.08 15.94
C ALA A 281 -19.02 -13.03 16.03
N ASP A 282 -19.62 -12.98 17.21
CA ASP A 282 -20.46 -11.89 17.69
C ASP A 282 -19.69 -11.13 18.79
N ALA A 283 -19.69 -9.80 18.72
CA ALA A 283 -18.96 -8.97 19.68
C ALA A 283 -19.76 -7.75 20.14
N LEU A 284 -19.49 -7.34 21.38
CA LEU A 284 -19.98 -6.10 21.98
C LEU A 284 -18.80 -5.18 22.27
N PHE A 285 -18.85 -3.97 21.71
CA PHE A 285 -17.90 -2.90 21.96
C PHE A 285 -18.60 -1.71 22.61
N ILE A 286 -17.96 -1.10 23.62
CA ILE A 286 -18.58 -0.01 24.39
C ILE A 286 -17.91 1.33 24.08
N THR A 287 -18.65 2.27 23.49
CA THR A 287 -18.13 3.61 23.20
C THR A 287 -17.67 4.31 24.48
N VAL A 288 -16.42 4.78 24.47
CA VAL A 288 -15.80 5.50 25.58
C VAL A 288 -16.47 6.86 25.72
N ARG A 289 -16.75 7.28 26.96
CA ARG A 289 -17.24 8.64 27.21
C ARG A 289 -16.07 9.61 27.04
N PRO A 290 -16.28 10.83 26.50
CA PRO A 290 -15.22 11.82 26.34
C PRO A 290 -14.41 12.08 27.62
N GLU A 291 -15.09 12.12 28.77
CA GLU A 291 -14.53 12.33 30.11
C GLU A 291 -13.63 11.16 30.60
N SER A 292 -13.76 9.99 29.99
CA SER A 292 -13.10 8.74 30.41
C SER A 292 -11.94 8.35 29.49
N ILE A 293 -11.61 9.18 28.49
CA ILE A 293 -10.41 8.98 27.66
C ILE A 293 -9.21 9.26 28.58
N PRO A 294 -8.35 8.27 28.88
CA PRO A 294 -7.13 8.53 29.64
C PRO A 294 -6.35 9.62 28.89
N GLN A 295 -6.00 10.71 29.58
CA GLN A 295 -5.01 11.64 29.04
C GLN A 295 -3.69 10.86 29.02
N ILE A 296 -3.29 10.42 27.83
CA ILE A 296 -1.97 9.83 27.63
C ILE A 296 -0.99 10.99 27.77
N VAL A 297 -0.24 11.00 28.87
CA VAL A 297 0.93 11.86 29.09
C VAL A 297 2.10 11.31 28.30
#